data_AF-A0A8F3AIR2-F1
#
_entry.id   AF-A0A8F3AIR2-F1
#
_cell.length_a   1.000
_cell.length_b   1.000
_cell.length_c   1.000
_cell.angle_alpha   90.00
_cell.angle_beta   90.00
_cell.angle_gamma   90.00
#
_symmetry.space_group_name_H-M   'P 1'
#
loop_
_entity.id
_entity.type
_entity.pdbx_description
1 polymer ?
#
loop_
_entity_poly.entity_id
_entity_poly.type
_entity_poly.pdbx_seq_one_letter_code
_entity_poly.pdbx_strand_id
1 'polypeptide(L)'
;MESSTPTRAERVKALLSEHVKEHVALSNPVQEAYEKKLSKDIDRTSNFLKQAEHALEKLNSEDTAEHDSWTDETRRKANSLALFEMYKKLPYTVMKNDSLGTATAAHLTGEAVVQQEEATKSLKSKSDALKQELDFLKTTLADYKTMSALLEKRIASHPRRVEVMEQKLHNAQHVDDELLEKTEQVKEATRRIKSVEEKLQQHMVRVITKLHAMLDWENTGMVDEETFKRKIKQSIQLIQQLVHKLVSDTEGWVSVTPGSSEEQLVQLMHRNNIIEIRNTGDFAIRLRSYGSEF
;
A
#
# COMPACT_ATOMS: atom_id res chain seq x y z
N MET A 1 44.39 -62.77 1.59
CA MET A 1 43.94 -61.57 0.86
C MET A 1 42.45 -61.73 0.65
N GLU A 2 41.65 -61.17 1.54
CA GLU A 2 40.20 -61.34 1.55
C GLU A 2 39.55 -60.42 0.51
N SER A 3 38.87 -61.02 -0.45
CA SER A 3 38.06 -60.32 -1.45
C SER A 3 36.78 -59.81 -0.78
N SER A 4 36.73 -58.52 -0.49
CA SER A 4 35.53 -57.85 0.04
C SER A 4 34.39 -57.97 -0.96
N THR A 5 33.33 -58.71 -0.61
CA THR A 5 32.13 -58.83 -1.43
C THR A 5 31.42 -57.48 -1.55
N PRO A 6 31.06 -57.02 -2.76
CA PRO A 6 30.45 -55.71 -2.95
C PRO A 6 29.07 -55.64 -2.30
N THR A 7 28.85 -54.54 -1.58
CA THR A 7 27.59 -54.23 -0.90
C THR A 7 26.45 -54.11 -1.91
N ARG A 8 25.21 -54.30 -1.46
CA ARG A 8 24.01 -54.23 -2.32
C ARG A 8 23.91 -52.88 -3.05
N ALA A 9 24.33 -51.79 -2.40
CA ALA A 9 24.37 -50.45 -2.98
C ALA A 9 25.37 -50.35 -4.14
N GLU A 10 26.55 -50.95 -4.00
CA GLU A 10 27.58 -50.98 -5.05
C GLU A 10 27.14 -51.83 -6.25
N ARG A 11 26.44 -52.95 -6.02
CA ARG A 11 25.85 -53.76 -7.09
C ARG A 11 24.75 -53.04 -7.87
N VAL A 12 23.89 -52.30 -7.18
CA VAL A 12 22.84 -51.49 -7.82
C VAL A 12 23.46 -50.34 -8.61
N LYS A 13 24.49 -49.69 -8.05
CA LYS A 13 25.22 -48.61 -8.75
C LYS A 13 25.94 -49.13 -9.99
N ALA A 14 26.56 -50.31 -9.90
CA ALA A 14 27.19 -50.98 -11.04
C ALA A 14 26.18 -51.34 -12.14
N LEU A 15 25.03 -51.93 -11.78
CA LEU A 15 23.95 -52.26 -12.73
C LEU A 15 23.35 -51.01 -13.41
N LEU A 16 23.19 -49.91 -12.66
CA LEU A 16 22.72 -48.64 -13.20
C LEU A 16 23.77 -48.01 -14.11
N SER A 17 25.06 -48.07 -13.76
CA SER A 17 26.13 -47.58 -14.65
C SER A 17 26.32 -48.44 -15.90
N GLU A 18 26.03 -49.74 -15.83
CA GLU A 18 26.09 -50.64 -17.00
C GLU A 18 24.94 -50.40 -17.99
N HIS A 19 23.78 -49.95 -17.48
CA HIS A 19 22.62 -49.56 -18.29
C HIS A 19 22.68 -48.11 -18.78
N VAL A 20 23.44 -47.25 -18.12
CA VAL A 20 23.72 -45.88 -18.59
C VAL A 20 25.02 -45.92 -19.39
N LYS A 21 24.97 -46.54 -20.58
CA LYS A 21 25.97 -46.24 -21.61
C LYS A 21 25.77 -44.79 -22.03
N GLU A 22 26.72 -43.94 -21.64
CA GLU A 22 26.89 -42.59 -22.15
C GLU A 22 26.87 -42.60 -23.69
N HIS A 23 26.02 -41.75 -24.27
CA HIS A 23 26.01 -41.38 -25.68
C HIS A 23 25.90 -42.52 -26.70
N VAL A 24 24.73 -43.18 -26.73
CA VAL A 24 24.20 -43.68 -28.00
C VAL A 24 23.34 -42.58 -28.63
N ALA A 25 24.00 -41.63 -29.29
CA ALA A 25 23.39 -40.82 -30.33
C ALA A 25 23.23 -41.66 -31.62
N LEU A 26 22.66 -42.87 -31.49
CA LEU A 26 22.05 -43.55 -32.62
C LEU A 26 20.62 -43.10 -32.61
N SER A 27 20.27 -42.27 -33.57
CA SER A 27 18.89 -42.06 -33.96
C SER A 27 18.22 -43.42 -34.10
N ASN A 28 17.48 -43.84 -33.08
CA ASN A 28 16.91 -45.17 -33.04
C ASN A 28 15.87 -45.16 -34.16
N PRO A 29 15.95 -46.06 -35.16
CA PRO A 29 15.00 -46.07 -36.27
C PRO A 29 13.54 -46.13 -35.80
N VAL A 30 13.31 -46.67 -34.59
CA VAL A 30 12.00 -46.66 -33.92
C VAL A 30 11.60 -45.27 -33.42
N GLN A 31 12.53 -44.49 -32.86
CA GLN A 31 12.28 -43.11 -32.40
C GLN A 31 12.05 -42.18 -33.59
N GLU A 32 12.86 -42.27 -34.65
CA GLU A 32 12.60 -41.48 -35.86
C GLU A 32 11.24 -41.80 -36.50
N ALA A 33 10.87 -43.10 -36.53
CA ALA A 33 9.58 -43.51 -37.04
C ALA A 33 8.43 -42.99 -36.17
N TYR A 34 8.63 -42.96 -34.84
CA TYR A 34 7.68 -42.37 -33.91
C TYR A 34 7.56 -40.85 -34.08
N GLU A 35 8.66 -40.12 -34.22
CA GLU A 35 8.67 -38.66 -34.44
C GLU A 35 7.97 -38.29 -35.76
N LYS A 36 8.30 -39.00 -36.85
CA LYS A 36 7.62 -38.81 -38.16
C LYS A 36 6.14 -39.16 -38.11
N LYS A 37 5.73 -40.07 -37.23
CA LYS A 37 4.33 -40.42 -37.02
C LYS A 37 3.61 -39.35 -36.20
N LEU A 38 4.24 -38.90 -35.12
CA LEU A 38 3.73 -37.83 -34.26
C LEU A 38 3.57 -36.53 -35.05
N SER A 39 4.53 -36.18 -35.91
CA SER A 39 4.42 -34.99 -36.77
C SER A 39 3.23 -35.08 -37.73
N LYS A 40 3.00 -36.25 -38.34
CA LYS A 40 1.83 -36.49 -39.19
C LYS A 40 0.51 -36.45 -38.43
N ASP A 41 0.48 -37.00 -37.21
CA ASP A 41 -0.69 -36.93 -36.34
C ASP A 41 -0.99 -35.47 -35.96
N ILE A 42 0.04 -34.68 -35.60
CA ILE A 42 -0.07 -33.23 -35.32
C ILE A 42 -0.60 -32.48 -36.55
N ASP A 43 -0.02 -32.67 -37.73
CA ASP A 43 -0.45 -32.00 -38.96
C ASP A 43 -1.91 -32.35 -39.30
N ARG A 44 -2.29 -33.62 -39.14
CA ARG A 44 -3.68 -34.07 -39.32
C ARG A 44 -4.62 -33.37 -38.34
N THR A 45 -4.29 -33.35 -37.05
CA THR A 45 -5.12 -32.67 -36.04
C THR A 45 -5.20 -31.16 -36.26
N SER A 46 -4.11 -30.52 -36.68
CA SER A 46 -4.07 -29.09 -37.05
C SER A 46 -5.01 -28.80 -38.23
N ASN A 47 -5.03 -29.67 -39.24
CA ASN A 47 -5.95 -29.54 -40.36
C ASN A 47 -7.42 -29.73 -39.93
N PHE A 48 -7.72 -30.67 -39.03
CA PHE A 48 -9.06 -30.81 -38.46
C PHE A 48 -9.50 -29.57 -37.68
N LEU A 49 -8.59 -28.98 -36.90
CA LEU A 49 -8.86 -27.73 -36.17
C LEU A 49 -9.17 -26.59 -37.15
N LYS A 50 -8.33 -26.39 -38.18
CA LYS A 50 -8.57 -25.36 -39.20
C LYS A 50 -9.89 -25.56 -39.95
N GLN A 51 -10.24 -26.80 -40.27
CA GLN A 51 -11.52 -27.10 -40.91
C GLN A 51 -12.70 -26.81 -39.97
N ALA A 52 -12.58 -27.14 -38.69
CA ALA A 52 -13.58 -26.86 -37.68
C ALA A 52 -13.75 -25.34 -37.46
N GLU A 53 -12.66 -24.60 -37.34
CA GLU A 53 -12.66 -23.13 -37.21
C GLU A 53 -13.34 -22.48 -38.42
N HIS A 54 -12.96 -22.87 -39.63
CA HIS A 54 -13.58 -22.35 -40.84
C HIS A 54 -15.07 -22.75 -40.98
N ALA A 55 -15.47 -23.93 -40.49
CA ALA A 55 -16.87 -24.32 -40.44
C ALA A 55 -17.66 -23.49 -39.43
N LEU A 56 -17.07 -23.17 -38.27
CA LEU A 56 -17.66 -22.27 -37.27
C LEU A 56 -17.78 -20.85 -37.80
N GLU A 57 -16.77 -20.33 -38.49
CA GLU A 57 -16.82 -19.01 -39.14
C GLU A 57 -17.95 -18.94 -40.17
N LYS A 58 -18.08 -19.98 -41.01
CA LYS A 58 -19.19 -20.08 -41.97
C LYS A 58 -20.55 -20.09 -41.28
N LEU A 59 -20.71 -20.92 -40.25
CA LEU A 59 -21.95 -21.01 -39.48
C LEU A 59 -22.32 -19.68 -38.79
N ASN A 60 -21.32 -18.94 -38.33
CA ASN A 60 -21.52 -17.62 -37.71
C ASN A 60 -21.79 -16.51 -38.74
N SER A 61 -21.35 -16.69 -39.99
CA SER A 61 -21.54 -15.73 -41.08
C SER A 61 -22.84 -15.93 -41.87
N GLU A 62 -23.44 -17.12 -41.79
CA GLU A 62 -24.79 -17.37 -42.30
C GLU A 62 -25.79 -16.68 -41.36
N ASP A 63 -26.37 -15.57 -41.81
CA ASP A 63 -27.44 -14.87 -41.08
C ASP A 63 -28.58 -15.85 -40.79
N THR A 64 -28.65 -16.32 -39.54
CA THR A 64 -29.74 -17.15 -39.06
C THR A 64 -31.00 -16.29 -38.89
N ALA A 65 -31.62 -15.92 -40.01
CA ALA A 65 -32.84 -15.11 -40.05
C ALA A 65 -34.01 -15.73 -39.26
N GLU A 66 -33.92 -17.01 -38.88
CA GLU A 66 -34.89 -17.72 -38.04
C GLU A 66 -34.75 -17.42 -36.53
N HIS A 67 -33.59 -16.96 -36.06
CA HIS A 67 -33.30 -16.74 -34.63
C HIS A 67 -33.58 -15.31 -34.13
N ASP A 68 -33.90 -14.37 -35.02
CA ASP A 68 -34.28 -12.99 -34.66
C ASP A 68 -35.66 -12.93 -33.98
N SER A 69 -36.47 -13.99 -34.13
CA SER A 69 -37.80 -14.11 -33.50
C SER A 69 -37.77 -14.71 -32.09
N TRP A 70 -36.61 -15.16 -31.60
CA TRP A 70 -36.51 -15.87 -30.31
C TRP A 70 -36.33 -14.91 -29.14
N THR A 71 -37.09 -15.12 -28.07
CA THR A 71 -36.82 -14.46 -26.79
C THR A 71 -35.56 -15.01 -26.12
N ASP A 72 -34.91 -14.22 -25.26
CA ASP A 72 -33.72 -14.64 -24.50
C ASP A 72 -33.94 -15.93 -23.69
N GLU A 73 -35.14 -16.12 -23.14
CA GLU A 73 -35.48 -17.32 -22.38
C GLU A 73 -35.53 -18.56 -23.28
N THR A 74 -36.11 -18.43 -24.47
CA THR A 74 -36.15 -19.50 -25.48
C THR A 74 -34.74 -19.87 -25.94
N ARG A 75 -33.88 -18.88 -26.20
CA ARG A 75 -32.47 -19.08 -26.59
C ARG A 75 -31.68 -19.83 -25.50
N ARG A 76 -31.88 -19.49 -24.22
CA ARG A 76 -31.23 -20.22 -23.10
C ARG A 76 -31.68 -21.67 -23.00
N LYS A 77 -32.98 -21.93 -23.13
CA LYS A 77 -33.52 -23.31 -23.10
C LYS A 77 -32.98 -24.13 -24.27
N ALA A 78 -32.97 -23.57 -25.48
CA ALA A 78 -32.41 -24.20 -26.68
C ALA A 78 -30.91 -24.51 -26.51
N ASN A 79 -30.12 -23.57 -26.01
CA ASN A 79 -28.70 -23.79 -25.73
C ASN A 79 -28.48 -24.89 -24.69
N SER A 80 -29.30 -24.94 -23.63
CA SER A 80 -29.17 -25.99 -22.61
C SER A 80 -29.49 -27.39 -23.17
N LEU A 81 -30.51 -27.48 -24.05
CA LEU A 81 -30.89 -28.71 -24.73
C LEU A 81 -29.79 -29.14 -25.71
N ALA A 82 -29.23 -28.19 -26.47
CA ALA A 82 -28.12 -28.45 -27.39
C ALA A 82 -26.87 -28.94 -26.64
N LEU A 83 -26.50 -28.29 -25.53
CA LEU A 83 -25.39 -28.74 -24.68
C LEU A 83 -25.65 -30.15 -24.14
N PHE A 84 -26.85 -30.43 -23.64
CA PHE A 84 -27.21 -31.76 -23.13
C PHE A 84 -27.11 -32.85 -24.22
N GLU A 85 -27.57 -32.56 -25.44
CA GLU A 85 -27.42 -33.49 -26.57
C GLU A 85 -25.96 -33.65 -27.01
N MET A 86 -25.14 -32.60 -26.92
CA MET A 86 -23.70 -32.66 -27.21
C MET A 86 -22.94 -33.49 -26.18
N TYR A 87 -23.26 -33.39 -24.89
CA TYR A 87 -22.62 -34.21 -23.85
C TYR A 87 -22.81 -35.72 -24.04
N LYS A 88 -23.84 -36.16 -24.77
CA LYS A 88 -24.07 -37.58 -25.07
C LYS A 88 -23.14 -38.14 -26.14
N LYS A 89 -22.48 -37.29 -26.92
CA LYS A 89 -21.64 -37.70 -28.06
C LYS A 89 -20.21 -37.24 -27.86
N LEU A 90 -19.24 -38.11 -28.13
CA LEU A 90 -17.83 -37.74 -28.20
C LEU A 90 -17.56 -37.03 -29.53
N PRO A 91 -17.15 -35.75 -29.54
CA PRO A 91 -16.92 -34.99 -30.78
C PRO A 91 -15.73 -35.50 -31.59
N TYR A 92 -14.75 -36.11 -30.91
CA TYR A 92 -13.56 -36.64 -31.53
C TYR A 92 -13.33 -38.08 -31.07
N THR A 93 -13.12 -38.97 -32.02
CA THR A 93 -12.74 -40.36 -31.76
C THR A 93 -11.35 -40.60 -32.33
N VAL A 94 -10.46 -41.02 -31.43
CA VAL A 94 -9.05 -41.22 -31.74
C VAL A 94 -8.90 -42.48 -32.59
N MET A 95 -8.03 -42.45 -33.61
CA MET A 95 -7.73 -43.64 -34.40
C MET A 95 -6.92 -44.66 -33.58
N LYS A 96 -7.08 -45.97 -33.84
CA LYS A 96 -6.36 -47.03 -33.11
C LYS A 96 -4.83 -46.88 -33.10
N ASN A 97 -4.29 -46.23 -34.12
CA ASN A 97 -2.86 -46.01 -34.29
C ASN A 97 -2.41 -44.61 -33.88
N ASP A 98 -3.27 -43.79 -33.29
CA ASP A 98 -2.90 -42.44 -32.88
C ASP A 98 -1.91 -42.46 -31.70
N SER A 99 -1.01 -41.49 -31.68
CA SER A 99 0.00 -41.30 -30.63
C SER A 99 -0.45 -40.37 -29.50
N LEU A 100 -1.68 -39.83 -29.56
CA LEU A 100 -2.21 -38.89 -28.57
C LEU A 100 -2.12 -39.39 -27.13
N GLY A 101 -2.54 -40.62 -26.83
CA GLY A 101 -2.54 -41.14 -25.46
C GLY A 101 -1.13 -41.25 -24.87
N THR A 102 -0.18 -41.75 -25.67
CA THR A 102 1.22 -41.86 -25.25
C THR A 102 1.89 -40.50 -25.13
N ALA A 103 1.61 -39.58 -26.05
CA ALA A 103 2.16 -38.23 -26.03
C ALA A 103 1.66 -37.43 -24.81
N THR A 104 0.35 -37.45 -24.55
CA THR A 104 -0.26 -36.78 -23.39
C THR A 104 0.26 -37.36 -22.08
N ALA A 105 0.33 -38.68 -21.96
CA ALA A 105 0.86 -39.32 -20.76
C ALA A 105 2.33 -38.95 -20.53
N ALA A 106 3.16 -38.97 -21.57
CA ALA A 106 4.56 -38.60 -21.48
C ALA A 106 4.74 -37.13 -21.09
N HIS A 107 3.97 -36.23 -21.69
CA HIS A 107 4.02 -34.80 -21.38
C HIS A 107 3.59 -34.51 -19.94
N LEU A 108 2.42 -34.99 -19.52
CA LEU A 108 1.91 -34.77 -18.16
C LEU A 108 2.83 -35.39 -17.10
N THR A 109 3.38 -36.58 -17.36
CA THR A 109 4.33 -37.22 -16.43
C THR A 109 5.64 -36.44 -16.37
N GLY A 110 6.15 -35.96 -17.51
CA GLY A 110 7.35 -35.13 -17.56
C GLY A 110 7.18 -33.82 -16.78
N GLU A 111 6.07 -33.12 -17.00
CA GLU A 111 5.74 -31.90 -16.26
C GLU A 111 5.59 -32.17 -14.76
N ALA A 112 4.90 -33.25 -14.38
CA ALA A 112 4.74 -33.62 -12.97
C ALA A 112 6.08 -33.89 -12.29
N VAL A 113 7.03 -34.54 -12.98
CA VAL A 113 8.38 -34.78 -12.46
C VAL A 113 9.14 -33.47 -12.26
N VAL A 114 9.09 -32.55 -13.23
CA VAL A 114 9.74 -31.23 -13.12
C VAL A 114 9.14 -30.43 -11.95
N GLN A 115 7.81 -30.37 -11.85
CA GLN A 115 7.12 -29.70 -10.74
C GLN A 115 7.47 -30.33 -9.39
N GLN A 116 7.55 -31.66 -9.33
CA GLN A 116 7.94 -32.36 -8.10
C GLN A 116 9.40 -32.09 -7.72
N GLU A 117 10.31 -32.02 -8.68
CA GLU A 117 11.71 -31.66 -8.41
C GLU A 117 11.83 -30.24 -7.86
N GLU A 118 11.11 -29.28 -8.44
CA GLU A 118 11.08 -27.90 -7.95
C GLU A 118 10.46 -27.80 -6.54
N ALA A 119 9.34 -28.49 -6.32
CA ALA A 119 8.66 -28.52 -5.03
C ALA A 119 9.56 -29.14 -3.93
N THR A 120 10.28 -30.22 -4.26
CA THR A 120 11.19 -30.87 -3.30
C THR A 120 12.41 -30.02 -2.99
N LYS A 121 12.99 -29.33 -3.99
CA LYS A 121 14.08 -28.34 -3.75
C LYS A 121 13.62 -27.20 -2.85
N SER A 122 12.44 -26.65 -3.12
CA SER A 122 11.82 -25.58 -2.31
C SER A 122 11.50 -26.04 -0.88
N LEU A 123 11.00 -27.27 -0.72
CA LEU A 123 10.72 -27.83 0.60
C LEU A 123 12.01 -28.07 1.40
N LYS A 124 13.07 -28.54 0.74
CA LYS A 124 14.37 -28.78 1.37
C LYS A 124 15.00 -27.49 1.86
N SER A 125 15.02 -26.43 1.03
CA SER A 125 15.58 -25.14 1.44
C SER A 125 14.82 -24.54 2.63
N LYS A 126 13.48 -24.61 2.62
CA LYS A 126 12.64 -24.19 3.76
C LYS A 126 12.90 -25.03 5.01
N SER A 127 13.04 -26.34 4.85
CA SER A 127 13.35 -27.22 5.99
C SER A 127 14.72 -26.92 6.60
N ASP A 128 15.72 -26.61 5.78
CA ASP A 128 17.07 -26.30 6.27
C ASP A 128 17.10 -24.94 6.98
N ALA A 129 16.40 -23.93 6.45
CA ALA A 129 16.22 -22.64 7.11
C ALA A 129 15.50 -22.77 8.46
N LEU A 130 14.40 -23.53 8.52
CA LEU A 130 13.66 -23.78 9.76
C LEU A 130 14.50 -24.54 10.80
N LYS A 131 15.36 -25.47 10.38
CA LYS A 131 16.28 -26.14 11.30
C LYS A 131 17.28 -25.17 11.91
N GLN A 132 17.86 -24.27 11.10
CA GLN A 132 18.77 -23.25 11.60
C GLN A 132 18.09 -22.31 12.59
N GLU A 133 16.87 -21.86 12.28
CA GLU A 133 16.08 -21.01 13.18
C GLU A 133 15.75 -21.74 14.50
N LEU A 134 15.37 -23.01 14.42
CA LEU A 134 15.08 -23.83 15.58
C LEU A 134 16.31 -24.03 16.47
N ASP A 135 17.48 -24.27 15.87
CA ASP A 135 18.73 -24.39 16.63
C ASP A 135 19.11 -23.07 17.31
N PHE A 136 18.93 -21.93 16.63
CA PHE A 136 19.12 -20.61 17.23
C PHE A 136 18.14 -20.33 18.38
N LEU A 137 16.87 -20.69 18.22
CA LEU A 137 15.85 -20.56 19.27
C LEU A 137 16.16 -21.45 20.47
N LYS A 138 16.71 -22.65 20.26
CA LYS A 138 17.17 -23.51 21.36
C LYS A 138 18.33 -22.89 22.13
N THR A 139 19.32 -22.31 21.45
CA THR A 139 20.45 -21.67 22.12
C THR A 139 20.01 -20.46 22.91
N THR A 140 19.18 -19.58 22.33
CA THR A 140 18.66 -18.41 23.03
C THR A 140 17.79 -18.79 24.23
N LEU A 141 16.96 -19.83 24.11
CA LEU A 141 16.18 -20.35 25.24
C LEU A 141 17.09 -20.88 26.36
N ALA A 142 18.18 -21.56 26.02
CA ALA A 142 19.17 -21.99 27.01
C ALA A 142 19.80 -20.78 27.72
N ASP A 143 20.17 -19.73 26.98
CA ASP A 143 20.72 -18.50 27.55
C ASP A 143 19.72 -17.84 28.50
N TYR A 144 18.44 -17.70 28.11
CA TYR A 144 17.40 -17.16 28.99
C TYR A 144 17.20 -17.99 30.25
N LYS A 145 17.25 -19.32 30.15
CA LYS A 145 17.18 -20.19 31.34
C LYS A 145 18.36 -19.95 32.28
N THR A 146 19.58 -19.84 31.75
CA THR A 146 20.75 -19.54 32.59
C THR A 146 20.66 -18.15 33.21
N MET A 147 20.23 -17.14 32.46
CA MET A 147 20.03 -15.78 32.96
C MET A 147 18.96 -15.74 34.06
N SER A 148 17.83 -16.41 33.87
CA SER A 148 16.76 -16.53 34.86
C SER A 148 17.28 -17.17 36.16
N ALA A 149 18.03 -18.28 36.07
CA ALA A 149 18.64 -18.91 37.24
C ALA A 149 19.65 -18.00 37.96
N LEU A 150 20.45 -17.23 37.20
CA LEU A 150 21.38 -16.25 37.77
C LEU A 150 20.65 -15.08 38.44
N LEU A 151 19.54 -14.63 37.87
CA LEU A 151 18.69 -13.60 38.45
C LEU A 151 18.04 -14.09 39.73
N GLU A 152 17.46 -15.29 39.75
CA GLU A 152 16.89 -15.90 40.96
C GLU A 152 17.93 -16.01 42.07
N LYS A 153 19.14 -16.50 41.73
CA LYS A 153 20.26 -16.56 42.68
C LYS A 153 20.65 -15.16 43.19
N ARG A 154 20.68 -14.16 42.31
CA ARG A 154 21.00 -12.78 42.68
C ARG A 154 19.94 -12.18 43.59
N ILE A 155 18.65 -12.39 43.30
CA ILE A 155 17.52 -11.95 44.12
C ILE A 155 17.63 -12.58 45.51
N ALA A 156 17.81 -13.91 45.59
CA ALA A 156 17.97 -14.62 46.86
C ALA A 156 19.17 -14.12 47.67
N SER A 157 20.28 -13.76 47.01
CA SER A 157 21.48 -13.25 47.69
C SER A 157 21.38 -11.79 48.16
N HIS A 158 20.48 -10.97 47.59
CA HIS A 158 20.40 -9.53 47.88
C HIS A 158 18.95 -8.99 47.97
N PRO A 159 18.10 -9.54 48.86
CA PRO A 159 16.67 -9.21 48.90
C PRO A 159 16.40 -7.73 49.19
N ARG A 160 17.12 -7.12 50.15
CA ARG A 160 16.97 -5.69 50.49
C ARG A 160 17.23 -4.74 49.32
N ARG A 161 18.17 -5.10 48.42
CA ARG A 161 18.49 -4.26 47.26
C ARG A 161 17.40 -4.37 46.19
N VAL A 162 16.75 -5.53 46.08
CA VAL A 162 15.61 -5.75 45.19
C VAL A 162 14.40 -4.95 45.67
N GLU A 163 14.07 -5.01 46.97
CA GLU A 163 12.99 -4.21 47.56
C GLU A 163 13.16 -2.70 47.31
N VAL A 164 14.39 -2.17 47.44
CA VAL A 164 14.70 -0.77 47.13
C VAL A 164 14.52 -0.45 45.65
N MET A 165 14.85 -1.39 44.75
CA MET A 165 14.62 -1.20 43.31
C MET A 165 13.13 -1.28 42.95
N GLU A 166 12.37 -2.18 43.56
CA GLU A 166 10.91 -2.28 43.38
C GLU A 166 10.21 -1.00 43.84
N GLN A 167 10.60 -0.46 45.00
CA GLN A 167 10.09 0.83 45.47
C GLN A 167 10.42 1.97 44.51
N LYS A 168 11.65 2.01 43.97
CA LYS A 168 12.03 3.01 42.96
C LYS A 168 11.22 2.88 41.67
N LEU A 169 10.95 1.65 41.24
CA LEU A 169 10.17 1.37 40.04
C LEU A 169 8.70 1.80 40.22
N HIS A 170 8.12 1.52 41.38
CA HIS A 170 6.76 1.97 41.71
C HIS A 170 6.66 3.50 41.77
N ASN A 171 7.65 4.17 42.38
CA ASN A 171 7.71 5.63 42.40
C ASN A 171 7.88 6.21 40.99
N ALA A 172 8.65 5.56 40.11
CA ALA A 172 8.81 6.00 38.72
C ALA A 172 7.50 5.87 37.94
N GLN A 173 6.75 4.78 38.11
CA GLN A 173 5.43 4.60 37.49
C GLN A 173 4.45 5.71 37.90
N HIS A 174 4.43 6.08 39.18
CA HIS A 174 3.59 7.18 39.66
C HIS A 174 3.96 8.52 39.00
N VAL A 175 5.25 8.78 38.80
CA VAL A 175 5.71 10.00 38.11
C VAL A 175 5.31 9.99 36.64
N ASP A 176 5.40 8.84 35.96
CA ASP A 176 4.96 8.70 34.57
C ASP A 176 3.44 8.94 34.43
N ASP A 177 2.64 8.43 35.36
CA ASP A 177 1.19 8.65 35.38
C ASP A 177 0.84 10.15 35.60
N GLU A 178 1.53 10.82 36.52
CA GLU A 178 1.33 12.26 36.76
C GLU A 178 1.75 13.12 35.55
N LEU A 179 2.83 12.73 34.88
CA LEU A 179 3.27 13.39 33.64
C LEU A 179 2.25 13.18 32.52
N LEU A 180 1.70 11.98 32.37
CA LEU A 180 0.64 11.71 31.40
C LEU A 180 -0.58 12.60 31.66
N GLU A 181 -1.04 12.71 32.90
CA GLU A 181 -2.15 13.57 33.27
C GLU A 181 -1.88 15.05 32.94
N LYS A 182 -0.71 15.57 33.32
CA LYS A 182 -0.31 16.95 33.00
C LYS A 182 -0.22 17.19 31.50
N THR A 183 0.27 16.24 30.73
CA THR A 183 0.33 16.38 29.26
C THR A 183 -1.06 16.42 28.63
N GLU A 184 -2.04 15.67 29.15
CA GLU A 184 -3.43 15.76 28.69
C GLU A 184 -4.05 17.12 29.06
N GLN A 185 -3.82 17.63 30.26
CA GLN A 185 -4.27 18.96 30.66
C GLN A 185 -3.71 20.07 29.74
N VAL A 186 -2.42 19.97 29.38
CA VAL A 186 -1.80 20.90 28.41
C VAL A 186 -2.43 20.75 27.03
N LYS A 187 -2.65 19.53 26.53
CA LYS A 187 -3.32 19.31 25.23
C LYS A 187 -4.73 19.90 25.22
N GLU A 188 -5.50 19.75 26.29
CA GLU A 188 -6.82 20.38 26.41
C GLU A 188 -6.73 21.90 26.39
N ALA A 189 -5.79 22.49 27.13
CA ALA A 189 -5.56 23.93 27.13
C ALA A 189 -5.19 24.43 25.71
N THR A 190 -4.29 23.73 25.02
CA THR A 190 -3.92 24.05 23.63
C THR A 190 -5.11 23.95 22.68
N ARG A 191 -5.98 22.94 22.83
CA ARG A 191 -7.20 22.82 22.03
C ARG A 191 -8.17 23.99 22.29
N ARG A 192 -8.33 24.41 23.54
CA ARG A 192 -9.17 25.56 23.90
C ARG A 192 -8.61 26.86 23.29
N ILE A 193 -7.29 27.08 23.39
CA ILE A 193 -6.62 28.23 22.78
C ILE A 193 -6.84 28.24 21.26
N LYS A 194 -6.61 27.10 20.59
CA LYS A 194 -6.83 26.97 19.14
C LYS A 194 -8.28 27.27 18.75
N SER A 195 -9.26 26.79 19.51
CA SER A 195 -10.68 27.09 19.24
C SER A 195 -11.01 28.58 19.37
N VAL A 196 -10.42 29.27 20.35
CA VAL A 196 -10.58 30.72 20.52
C VAL A 196 -9.90 31.47 19.37
N GLU A 197 -8.70 31.06 18.98
CA GLU A 197 -7.96 31.64 17.85
C GLU A 197 -8.74 31.51 16.54
N GLU A 198 -9.28 30.33 16.23
CA GLU A 198 -10.10 30.09 15.04
C GLU A 198 -11.35 30.99 15.03
N LYS A 199 -12.03 31.14 16.18
CA LYS A 199 -13.17 32.06 16.31
C LYS A 199 -12.77 33.50 16.08
N LEU A 200 -11.65 33.96 16.66
CA LEU A 200 -11.14 35.31 16.45
C LEU A 200 -10.80 35.55 14.97
N GLN A 201 -10.17 34.59 14.30
CA GLN A 201 -9.88 34.67 12.87
C GLN A 201 -11.15 34.76 12.02
N GLN A 202 -12.18 33.94 12.32
CA GLN A 202 -13.47 34.01 11.66
C GLN A 202 -14.16 35.37 11.85
N HIS A 203 -14.15 35.91 13.08
CA HIS A 203 -14.70 37.23 13.37
C HIS A 203 -13.95 38.34 12.63
N MET A 204 -12.61 38.30 12.63
CA MET A 204 -11.76 39.24 11.90
C MET A 204 -12.11 39.24 10.41
N VAL A 205 -12.13 38.08 9.75
CA VAL A 205 -12.51 37.98 8.32
C VAL A 205 -13.90 38.56 8.09
N ARG A 206 -14.89 38.18 8.91
CA ARG A 206 -16.27 38.68 8.77
C ARG A 206 -16.37 40.20 8.90
N VAL A 207 -15.66 40.79 9.86
CA VAL A 207 -15.67 42.25 10.08
C VAL A 207 -15.01 42.96 8.91
N ILE A 208 -13.84 42.49 8.46
CA ILE A 208 -13.13 43.09 7.31
C ILE A 208 -13.96 43.00 6.03
N THR A 209 -14.60 41.84 5.77
CA THR A 209 -15.48 41.67 4.61
C THR A 209 -16.68 42.61 4.67
N LYS A 210 -17.32 42.77 5.85
CA LYS A 210 -18.41 43.73 6.03
C LYS A 210 -17.96 45.18 5.82
N LEU A 211 -16.79 45.54 6.34
CA LEU A 211 -16.21 46.87 6.20
C LEU A 211 -15.97 47.21 4.72
N HIS A 212 -15.33 46.31 3.97
CA HIS A 212 -15.12 46.52 2.54
C HIS A 212 -16.43 46.53 1.75
N ALA A 213 -17.40 45.66 2.08
CA ALA A 213 -18.71 45.65 1.45
C ALA A 213 -19.51 46.94 1.69
N MET A 214 -19.39 47.56 2.88
CA MET A 214 -20.02 48.85 3.18
C MET A 214 -19.34 50.02 2.45
N LEU A 215 -18.01 50.01 2.37
CA LEU A 215 -17.22 51.05 1.68
C LEU A 215 -17.37 50.99 0.14
N ASP A 216 -17.49 49.79 -0.42
CA ASP A 216 -17.75 49.61 -1.86
C ASP A 216 -19.20 49.99 -2.22
N TRP A 217 -20.15 50.01 -1.25
CA TRP A 217 -21.52 50.48 -1.51
C TRP A 217 -21.61 52.01 -1.64
N GLU A 218 -20.68 52.75 -1.03
CA GLU A 218 -20.52 54.20 -1.21
C GLU A 218 -19.80 54.55 -2.52
N ASN A 219 -18.92 53.67 -3.01
CA ASN A 219 -18.19 53.87 -4.27
C ASN A 219 -18.83 53.04 -5.39
N THR A 220 -19.85 53.58 -6.04
CA THR A 220 -20.57 52.99 -7.20
C THR A 220 -19.70 52.85 -8.47
N GLY A 221 -18.59 52.12 -8.40
CA GLY A 221 -17.73 51.77 -9.53
C GLY A 221 -17.30 50.31 -9.41
N MET A 222 -17.60 49.50 -10.43
CA MET A 222 -17.37 48.05 -10.44
C MET A 222 -15.96 47.67 -9.96
N VAL A 223 -15.88 47.15 -8.73
CA VAL A 223 -14.70 46.46 -8.22
C VAL A 223 -14.87 44.99 -8.60
N ASP A 224 -14.01 44.47 -9.49
CA ASP A 224 -14.01 43.05 -9.85
C ASP A 224 -13.86 42.16 -8.60
N GLU A 225 -14.54 41.01 -8.57
CA GLU A 225 -14.55 40.08 -7.42
C GLU A 225 -13.13 39.68 -6.99
N GLU A 226 -12.19 39.59 -7.94
CA GLU A 226 -10.78 39.29 -7.67
C GLU A 226 -10.05 40.43 -6.94
N THR A 227 -10.39 41.68 -7.26
CA THR A 227 -9.81 42.85 -6.60
C THR A 227 -10.38 43.02 -5.19
N PHE A 228 -11.65 42.70 -4.98
CA PHE A 228 -12.27 42.66 -3.65
C PHE A 228 -11.62 41.62 -2.73
N LYS A 229 -11.45 40.37 -3.22
CA LYS A 229 -10.75 39.31 -2.48
C LYS A 229 -9.31 39.68 -2.15
N ARG A 230 -8.62 40.40 -3.04
CA ARG A 230 -7.25 40.89 -2.84
C ARG A 230 -7.17 41.91 -1.71
N LYS A 231 -8.07 42.92 -1.69
CA LYS A 231 -8.15 43.95 -0.65
C LYS A 231 -8.43 43.36 0.74
N ILE A 232 -9.35 42.38 0.83
CA ILE A 232 -9.65 41.66 2.09
C ILE A 232 -8.42 40.90 2.58
N LYS A 233 -7.73 40.17 1.69
CA LYS A 233 -6.54 39.39 2.06
C LYS A 233 -5.40 40.27 2.58
N GLN A 234 -5.16 41.40 1.92
CA GLN A 234 -4.18 42.41 2.30
C GLN A 234 -4.49 43.01 3.70
N SER A 235 -5.75 43.38 3.92
CA SER A 235 -6.22 43.87 5.23
C SER A 235 -6.08 42.84 6.36
N ILE A 236 -6.39 41.56 6.09
CA ILE A 236 -6.20 40.47 7.05
C ILE A 236 -4.72 40.29 7.39
N GLN A 237 -3.84 40.32 6.37
CA GLN A 237 -2.40 40.19 6.56
C GLN A 237 -1.82 41.34 7.39
N LEU A 238 -2.29 42.57 7.18
CA LEU A 238 -1.89 43.72 7.98
C LEU A 238 -2.24 43.53 9.46
N ILE A 239 -3.46 43.09 9.78
CA ILE A 239 -3.86 42.82 11.18
C ILE A 239 -3.03 41.68 11.78
N GLN A 240 -2.79 40.60 11.02
CA GLN A 240 -1.94 39.49 11.49
C GLN A 240 -0.50 39.95 11.78
N GLN A 241 0.06 40.84 10.96
CA GLN A 241 1.38 41.43 11.19
C GLN A 241 1.41 42.32 12.44
N LEU A 242 0.37 43.12 12.66
CA LEU A 242 0.24 43.96 13.86
C LEU A 242 0.13 43.10 15.14
N VAL A 243 -0.67 42.04 15.13
CA VAL A 243 -0.81 41.10 16.26
C VAL A 243 0.49 40.32 16.49
N HIS A 244 1.15 39.85 15.44
CA HIS A 244 2.42 39.13 15.57
C HIS A 244 3.51 40.02 16.19
N LYS A 245 3.61 41.28 15.74
CA LYS A 245 4.55 42.24 16.31
C LYS A 245 4.28 42.57 17.77
N LEU A 246 3.01 42.58 18.19
CA LEU A 246 2.62 42.75 19.59
C LEU A 246 3.12 41.60 20.49
N VAL A 247 3.11 40.37 19.98
CA VAL A 247 3.56 39.17 20.74
C VAL A 247 5.09 39.05 20.78
N SER A 248 5.79 39.54 19.76
CA SER A 248 7.25 39.40 19.62
C SER A 248 8.11 40.47 20.34
N ASP A 249 7.49 41.42 21.03
CA ASP A 249 8.13 42.49 21.84
C ASP A 249 9.29 43.26 21.17
N THR A 250 9.18 43.52 19.87
CA THR A 250 10.11 44.37 19.11
C THR A 250 9.40 45.67 18.72
N GLU A 251 10.11 46.81 18.68
CA GLU A 251 9.52 48.14 18.43
C GLU A 251 8.52 48.13 17.25
N GLY A 252 7.22 48.11 17.61
CA GLY A 252 6.13 47.55 16.80
C GLY A 252 5.56 48.47 15.73
N TRP A 253 6.39 49.17 14.98
CA TRP A 253 5.93 50.01 13.87
C TRP A 253 5.81 49.19 12.58
N VAL A 254 4.65 49.25 11.92
CA VAL A 254 4.37 48.66 10.61
C VAL A 254 4.18 49.79 9.61
N SER A 255 4.98 49.84 8.55
CA SER A 255 4.79 50.80 7.46
C SER A 255 3.62 50.35 6.58
N VAL A 256 2.71 51.28 6.29
CA VAL A 256 1.61 51.12 5.35
C VAL A 256 1.80 52.10 4.21
N THR A 257 1.59 51.65 2.97
CA THR A 257 1.74 52.51 1.79
C THR A 257 0.55 53.47 1.68
N PRO A 258 0.79 54.79 1.56
CA PRO A 258 -0.28 55.78 1.38
C PRO A 258 -0.99 55.57 0.04
N GLY A 259 -2.32 55.69 0.04
CA GLY A 259 -3.20 55.45 -1.11
C GLY A 259 -3.66 53.99 -1.29
N SER A 260 -3.27 53.08 -0.39
CA SER A 260 -3.69 51.67 -0.42
C SER A 260 -5.07 51.47 0.23
N SER A 261 -5.77 50.38 -0.11
CA SER A 261 -7.03 50.00 0.54
C SER A 261 -6.89 49.75 2.06
N GLU A 262 -5.67 49.48 2.51
CA GLU A 262 -5.31 49.32 3.91
C GLU A 262 -5.40 50.64 4.68
N GLU A 263 -5.17 51.79 4.03
CA GLU A 263 -5.21 53.10 4.68
C GLU A 263 -6.60 53.43 5.25
N GLN A 264 -7.67 53.00 4.57
CA GLN A 264 -9.04 53.22 5.04
C GLN A 264 -9.35 52.41 6.32
N LEU A 265 -8.86 51.17 6.38
CA LEU A 265 -8.95 50.34 7.58
C LEU A 265 -8.16 50.99 8.73
N VAL A 266 -6.96 51.50 8.44
CA VAL A 266 -6.12 52.22 9.39
C VAL A 266 -6.80 53.48 9.90
N GLN A 267 -7.39 54.30 9.04
CA GLN A 267 -8.13 55.50 9.43
C GLN A 267 -9.31 55.16 10.36
N LEU A 268 -10.03 54.06 10.11
CA LEU A 268 -11.10 53.58 10.99
C LEU A 268 -10.58 53.03 12.32
N MET A 269 -9.45 52.31 12.32
CA MET A 269 -8.79 51.86 13.54
C MET A 269 -8.27 53.04 14.37
N HIS A 270 -7.76 54.09 13.72
CA HIS A 270 -7.30 55.31 14.37
C HIS A 270 -8.46 56.10 14.98
N ARG A 271 -9.56 56.27 14.23
CA ARG A 271 -10.78 56.91 14.72
C ARG A 271 -11.37 56.22 15.95
N ASN A 272 -11.22 54.90 16.03
CA ASN A 272 -11.66 54.11 17.19
C ASN A 272 -10.58 53.96 18.27
N ASN A 273 -9.48 54.74 18.21
CA ASN A 273 -8.40 54.75 19.20
C ASN A 273 -7.69 53.39 19.40
N ILE A 274 -7.64 52.55 18.36
CA ILE A 274 -7.02 51.21 18.39
C ILE A 274 -5.53 51.26 18.07
N ILE A 275 -5.10 52.26 17.31
CA ILE A 275 -3.74 52.39 16.79
C ILE A 275 -3.15 53.79 17.00
N GLU A 276 -1.83 53.84 17.03
CA GLU A 276 -1.01 55.04 17.04
C GLU A 276 -0.32 55.19 15.68
N ILE A 277 -0.29 56.43 15.17
CA ILE A 277 0.30 56.75 13.87
C ILE A 277 1.52 57.63 14.12
N ARG A 278 2.67 57.26 13.54
CA ARG A 278 3.88 58.08 13.53
C ARG A 278 4.07 58.67 12.15
N ASN A 279 4.01 60.00 12.06
CA ASN A 279 4.03 60.73 10.79
C ASN A 279 5.39 61.41 10.54
N THR A 280 6.48 60.64 10.57
CA THR A 280 7.86 61.14 10.38
C THR A 280 8.52 60.48 9.16
N GLY A 281 7.99 60.74 7.96
CA GLY A 281 8.56 60.33 6.67
C GLY A 281 7.83 59.16 5.99
N ASP A 282 7.59 58.06 6.72
CA ASP A 282 6.82 56.91 6.27
C ASP A 282 5.56 56.75 7.12
N PHE A 283 4.41 56.39 6.52
CA PHE A 283 3.15 56.19 7.23
C PHE A 283 3.22 54.88 8.03
N ALA A 284 3.66 54.99 9.30
CA ALA A 284 3.87 53.85 10.18
C ALA A 284 2.84 53.79 11.31
N ILE A 285 2.35 52.59 11.59
CA ILE A 285 1.26 52.31 12.52
C ILE A 285 1.71 51.30 13.57
N ARG A 286 1.23 51.49 14.80
CA ARG A 286 1.41 50.54 15.91
C ARG A 286 0.08 50.34 16.63
N LEU A 287 -0.19 49.13 17.13
CA LEU A 287 -1.31 48.89 18.05
C LEU A 287 -1.06 49.59 19.38
N ARG A 288 -2.06 50.29 19.91
CA ARG A 288 -1.96 50.92 21.22
C ARG A 288 -1.78 49.85 22.31
N SER A 289 -0.90 50.11 23.27
CA SER A 289 -0.73 49.26 24.44
C SER A 289 -1.94 49.41 25.37
N TYR A 290 -2.77 48.38 25.47
CA TYR A 290 -3.91 48.35 26.40
C TYR A 290 -3.51 47.81 27.78
N GLY A 291 -2.36 48.26 28.31
CA GLY A 291 -1.85 47.83 29.61
C GLY A 291 -1.34 46.39 29.67
N SER A 292 -1.13 45.73 28.53
CA SER A 292 -0.39 44.47 28.47
C SER A 292 1.11 44.77 28.42
N GLU A 293 1.70 45.09 29.57
CA GLU A 293 3.11 44.76 29.80
C GLU A 293 3.16 43.24 29.91
N PHE A 294 3.81 42.58 28.96
CA PHE A 294 4.18 41.17 29.08
C PHE A 294 5.52 41.05 29.79
#